data_AF-A0A9E2G912-F1
#
_entry.id   AF-A0A9E2G912-F1
#
_cell.length_a   1.000
_cell.length_b   1.000
_cell.length_c   1.000
_cell.angle_alpha   90.00
_cell.angle_beta   90.00
_cell.angle_gamma   90.00
#
_symmetry.space_group_name_H-M   'P 1'
#
loop_
_entity.id
_entity.type
_entity.pdbx_description
1 polymer ?
#
loop_
_entity_poly.entity_id
_entity_poly.type
_entity_poly.pdbx_seq_one_letter_code
_entity_poly.pdbx_strand_id
1 'polypeptide(L)'
;MASKSQQFKKYTKEQKLKIILEKVEKGVSYSELETRYQVPTGTINTWVYQYRKNGGLVEKPKGRPKNDEIDYKERYEILKKFQDYLEVVDRKKK
;
A
#
# COMPACT_ATOMS: atom_id res chain seq x y z
N MET A 1 -2.05 4.71 -20.25
CA MET A 1 -1.25 3.70 -19.51
C MET A 1 0.21 4.10 -19.59
N ALA A 2 1.03 3.81 -18.58
CA ALA A 2 2.48 4.03 -18.69
C ALA A 2 3.04 3.23 -19.88
N SER A 3 3.94 3.83 -20.66
CA SER A 3 4.54 3.14 -21.81
C SER A 3 5.46 2.01 -21.33
N LYS A 4 5.62 0.96 -22.15
CA LYS A 4 6.53 -0.15 -21.88
C LYS A 4 8.00 0.29 -21.68
N SER A 5 8.37 1.50 -22.10
CA SER A 5 9.72 2.06 -21.96
C SER A 5 9.90 3.00 -20.76
N GLN A 6 8.86 3.28 -19.98
CA GLN A 6 8.94 4.23 -18.88
C GLN A 6 9.79 3.68 -17.73
N GLN A 7 10.95 4.30 -17.51
CA GLN A 7 11.86 3.98 -16.40
C GLN A 7 11.43 4.75 -15.14
N PHE A 8 11.20 4.02 -14.05
CA PHE A 8 10.89 4.62 -12.75
C PHE A 8 12.14 4.67 -11.88
N LYS A 9 12.60 5.87 -11.53
CA LYS A 9 13.69 6.04 -10.55
C LYS A 9 13.25 5.46 -9.20
N LYS A 10 14.11 4.63 -8.62
CA LYS A 10 13.96 4.13 -7.25
C LYS A 10 14.72 5.05 -6.30
N TYR A 11 14.12 5.35 -5.16
CA TYR A 11 14.71 6.17 -4.11
C TYR A 11 14.75 5.34 -2.83
N THR A 12 15.89 5.32 -2.16
CA THR A 12 16.02 4.62 -0.88
C THR A 12 15.25 5.35 0.22
N LYS A 13 14.91 4.62 1.28
CA LYS A 13 14.20 5.19 2.44
C LYS A 13 14.98 6.33 3.07
N GLU A 14 16.29 6.16 3.21
CA GLU A 14 17.22 7.16 3.76
C GLU A 14 17.26 8.44 2.92
N GLN A 15 17.35 8.31 1.59
CA GLN A 15 17.31 9.46 0.69
C GLN A 15 16.00 10.24 0.82
N LYS A 16 14.87 9.54 0.86
CA LYS A 16 13.56 10.18 1.07
C LYS A 16 13.51 10.93 2.39
N LEU A 17 13.93 10.29 3.48
CA LEU A 17 13.95 10.90 4.81
C LEU A 17 14.81 12.16 4.83
N LYS A 18 16.03 12.12 4.28
CA LYS A 18 16.93 13.28 4.23
C LYS A 18 16.26 14.48 3.55
N ILE A 19 15.64 14.27 2.40
CA ILE A 19 14.95 15.32 1.64
C ILE A 19 13.76 15.88 2.42
N ILE A 20 12.97 15.01 3.05
CA ILE A 20 11.80 15.42 3.84
C ILE A 20 12.24 16.25 5.06
N LEU A 21 13.27 15.82 5.78
CA LEU A 21 13.77 16.53 6.95
C LEU A 21 14.35 17.89 6.56
N GLU A 22 15.11 18.00 5.46
CA GLU A 22 15.54 19.32 4.95
C GLU A 22 14.35 20.24 4.65
N LYS A 23 13.24 19.70 4.12
CA LYS A 23 12.04 20.50 3.90
C LYS A 23 11.35 20.91 5.19
N VAL A 24 11.18 19.98 6.13
CA VAL A 24 10.36 20.16 7.34
C VAL A 24 11.10 20.95 8.40
N GLU A 25 12.38 20.67 8.62
CA GLU A 25 13.20 21.29 9.67
C GLU A 25 13.86 22.58 9.20
N LYS A 26 14.43 22.59 7.99
CA LYS A 26 15.18 23.74 7.46
C LYS A 26 14.36 24.65 6.55
N GLY A 27 13.14 24.25 6.20
CA GLY A 27 12.23 25.06 5.38
C GLY A 27 12.62 25.21 3.91
N VAL A 28 13.61 24.46 3.41
CA VAL A 28 14.18 24.59 2.05
C VAL A 28 13.09 24.55 0.97
N SER A 29 13.21 25.33 -0.09
CA SER A 29 12.20 25.34 -1.16
C SER A 29 12.17 24.00 -1.92
N TYR A 30 11.02 23.67 -2.55
CA TYR A 30 10.93 22.44 -3.35
C TYR A 30 11.85 22.49 -4.59
N SER A 31 12.03 23.67 -5.17
CA SER A 31 12.91 23.88 -6.33
C SER A 31 14.37 23.63 -6.00
N GLU A 32 14.86 24.11 -4.84
CA GLU A 32 16.22 23.83 -4.39
C GLU A 32 16.45 22.34 -4.12
N LEU A 33 15.48 21.66 -3.50
CA LEU A 33 15.57 20.22 -3.26
C LEU A 33 15.55 19.42 -4.57
N GLU A 34 14.78 19.86 -5.55
CA GLU A 34 14.74 19.26 -6.88
C GLU A 34 16.08 19.38 -7.59
N THR A 35 16.72 20.56 -7.59
CA THR A 35 18.04 20.74 -8.18
C THR A 35 19.11 19.93 -7.45
N ARG A 36 19.10 19.92 -6.10
CA ARG A 36 20.11 19.25 -5.28
C ARG A 36 20.05 17.73 -5.39
N TYR A 37 18.84 17.17 -5.37
CA TYR A 37 18.64 15.72 -5.30
C TYR A 37 18.18 15.10 -6.64
N GLN A 38 17.96 15.92 -7.68
CA GLN A 38 17.41 15.49 -8.98
C GLN A 38 16.12 14.69 -8.85
N VAL A 39 15.28 15.12 -7.89
CA VAL A 39 13.96 14.52 -7.62
C VAL A 39 12.89 15.54 -8.01
N PRO A 40 11.91 15.16 -8.84
CA PRO A 40 10.84 16.07 -9.23
C PRO A 40 10.12 16.66 -8.03
N THR A 41 9.85 17.97 -8.06
CA THR A 41 9.10 18.69 -7.01
C THR A 41 7.81 17.98 -6.57
N GLY A 42 7.02 17.49 -7.53
CA GLY A 42 5.77 16.76 -7.24
C GLY A 42 5.97 15.48 -6.43
N THR A 43 7.09 14.78 -6.68
CA THR A 43 7.48 13.57 -5.91
C THR A 43 7.85 13.96 -4.47
N ILE A 44 8.63 15.02 -4.30
CA ILE A 44 9.03 15.54 -2.98
C ILE A 44 7.80 15.99 -2.19
N ASN A 45 6.90 16.73 -2.83
CA ASN A 45 5.65 17.20 -2.21
C ASN A 45 4.81 16.02 -1.69
N THR A 46 4.66 14.97 -2.50
CA THR A 46 3.94 13.75 -2.11
C THR A 46 4.55 13.12 -0.86
N TRP A 47 5.88 13.04 -0.77
CA TRP A 47 6.56 12.49 0.40
C TRP A 47 6.38 13.35 1.65
N VAL A 48 6.52 14.67 1.53
CA VAL A 48 6.34 15.61 2.65
C VAL A 48 4.90 15.57 3.16
N TYR A 49 3.91 15.52 2.26
CA TYR A 49 2.50 15.37 2.62
C TYR A 49 2.25 14.07 3.38
N GLN A 50 2.74 12.93 2.89
CA GLN A 50 2.58 11.64 3.57
C GLN A 50 3.26 11.62 4.94
N TYR A 51 4.44 12.23 5.05
CA TYR A 51 5.18 12.35 6.29
C TYR A 51 4.38 13.14 7.34
N ARG A 52 3.86 14.32 6.96
CA ARG A 52 3.03 15.15 7.85
C ARG A 52 1.73 14.46 8.25
N LYS A 53 1.09 13.76 7.32
CA LYS A 53 -0.18 13.06 7.56
C LYS A 53 -0.03 11.89 8.52
N ASN A 54 1.05 11.12 8.40
CA ASN A 54 1.25 9.89 9.18
C ASN A 54 2.18 10.07 10.39
N GLY A 55 2.73 11.28 10.60
CA GLY A 55 3.77 11.53 11.61
C GLY A 55 5.12 10.87 11.29
N GLY A 56 5.32 10.41 10.05
CA GLY A 56 6.52 9.67 9.65
C GLY A 56 6.45 9.05 8.26
N LEU A 57 7.58 8.52 7.78
CA LEU A 57 7.66 7.82 6.50
C LEU A 57 7.19 6.36 6.67
N VAL A 58 5.94 6.09 6.32
CA VAL A 58 5.34 4.75 6.38
C VAL A 58 5.48 4.06 5.03
N GLU A 59 6.22 2.95 4.98
CA GLU A 59 6.25 2.09 3.81
C GLU A 59 5.01 1.21 3.80
N LYS A 60 4.10 1.47 2.87
CA LYS A 60 2.93 0.61 2.66
C LYS A 60 3.27 -0.47 1.61
N PRO A 61 2.82 -1.71 1.82
CA PRO A 61 2.94 -2.74 0.79
C PRO A 61 2.25 -2.26 -0.48
N LYS A 62 2.90 -2.50 -1.62
CA LYS A 62 2.37 -2.10 -2.93
C LYS A 62 1.35 -3.13 -3.39
N GLY A 63 0.18 -2.67 -3.84
CA GLY A 63 -0.88 -3.52 -4.37
C GLY A 63 -2.03 -3.76 -3.39
N ARG A 64 -2.97 -4.63 -3.79
CA ARG A 64 -4.09 -5.04 -2.94
C ARG A 64 -3.55 -5.88 -1.77
N PRO A 65 -3.98 -5.64 -0.52
CA PRO A 65 -3.62 -6.53 0.58
C PRO A 65 -4.10 -7.95 0.25
N LYS A 66 -3.24 -8.94 0.48
CA LYS A 66 -3.66 -10.34 0.40
C LYS A 66 -4.56 -10.63 1.60
N ASN A 67 -5.63 -11.37 1.36
CA ASN A 67 -6.43 -11.92 2.45
C ASN A 67 -5.83 -13.28 2.80
N ASP A 68 -4.83 -13.27 3.69
CA ASP A 68 -4.12 -14.48 4.12
C ASP A 68 -4.92 -15.25 5.20
N GLU A 69 -6.09 -14.76 5.61
CA GLU A 69 -6.90 -15.29 6.72
C GLU A 69 -7.93 -16.35 6.27
N ILE A 70 -8.05 -16.62 4.97
CA ILE A 70 -9.00 -17.62 4.46
C ILE A 70 -8.35 -19.00 4.52
N ASP A 71 -8.58 -19.74 5.62
CA ASP A 71 -8.32 -21.18 5.66
C ASP A 71 -9.38 -21.93 4.83
N TYR A 72 -8.97 -22.34 3.63
CA TYR A 72 -9.83 -23.08 2.70
C TYR A 72 -10.35 -24.40 3.28
N LYS A 73 -9.65 -25.00 4.25
CA LYS A 73 -10.08 -26.23 4.91
C LYS A 73 -11.29 -25.98 5.81
N GLU A 74 -11.23 -24.95 6.65
CA GLU A 74 -12.36 -24.56 7.50
C GLU A 74 -13.59 -24.18 6.67
N ARG A 75 -13.38 -23.41 5.60
CA ARG A 75 -14.45 -23.02 4.68
C ARG A 75 -15.12 -24.23 4.02
N TYR A 76 -14.36 -25.25 3.67
CA TYR A 76 -14.88 -26.48 3.08
C TYR A 76 -15.72 -27.29 4.08
N GLU A 77 -15.23 -27.44 5.32
CA GLU A 77 -15.98 -28.15 6.37
C GLU A 77 -17.31 -27.47 6.68
N ILE A 78 -17.34 -26.12 6.72
CA ILE A 78 -18.58 -25.35 6.88
C ILE A 78 -19.53 -25.61 5.72
N LEU A 79 -19.03 -25.57 4.48
CA LEU A 79 -19.85 -25.79 3.28
C LEU A 79 -20.44 -27.20 3.26
N LYS A 80 -19.64 -28.21 3.61
CA LYS A 80 -20.08 -29.60 3.68
C LYS A 80 -21.19 -29.79 4.73
N LYS A 81 -20.98 -29.28 5.95
CA LYS A 81 -22.00 -29.32 7.02
C LYS A 81 -23.29 -28.63 6.60
N PHE A 82 -23.21 -27.53 5.86
CA PHE A 82 -24.37 -26.80 5.35
C PHE A 82 -25.13 -27.59 4.27
N GLN A 83 -24.41 -28.24 3.35
CA GLN A 83 -25.02 -29.13 2.35
C GLN A 83 -25.75 -30.31 3.00
N ASP A 84 -25.09 -30.99 3.94
CA ASP A 84 -25.69 -32.10 4.71
C ASP A 84 -26.95 -31.64 5.47
N TYR A 85 -26.92 -30.44 6.06
CA TYR A 85 -28.07 -29.84 6.72
C TYR A 85 -29.24 -29.60 5.77
N LEU A 86 -28.98 -29.01 4.59
CA LEU A 86 -30.01 -28.77 3.59
C LEU A 86 -30.67 -30.08 3.14
N GLU A 87 -29.89 -31.13 2.91
CA GLU A 87 -30.45 -32.44 2.56
C GLU A 87 -31.36 -33.01 3.65
N VAL A 88 -31.03 -32.81 4.93
CA VAL A 88 -31.86 -33.26 6.05
C VAL A 88 -33.14 -32.44 6.17
N VAL A 89 -33.05 -31.12 5.98
CA VAL A 89 -34.21 -30.21 6.02
C VAL A 89 -35.16 -30.48 4.86
N ASP A 90 -34.64 -30.67 3.65
CA ASP A 90 -35.42 -30.96 2.46
C ASP A 90 -36.11 -32.33 2.57
N ARG A 91 -35.43 -33.33 3.16
CA ARG A 91 -36.03 -34.63 3.47
C ARG A 91 -37.16 -34.54 4.50
N LYS A 92 -37.10 -33.63 5.47
CA LYS A 92 -38.15 -33.42 6.48
C LYS A 92 -39.34 -32.59 6.00
N LYS A 93 -39.19 -31.84 4.91
CA LYS A 93 -40.26 -31.05 4.28
C LYS A 93 -41.15 -31.86 3.32
N LYS A 94 -40.73 -33.08 2.98
CA LYS A 94 -41.45 -34.01 2.09
C LYS A 94 -42.26 -35.00 2.92
#